data_AF-A0A6N9QHE7-F1
#
_entry.id   AF-A0A6N9QHE7-F1
#
_cell.length_a   1.000
_cell.length_b   1.000
_cell.length_c   1.000
_cell.angle_alpha   90.00
_cell.angle_beta   90.00
_cell.angle_gamma   90.00
#
_symmetry.space_group_name_H-M   'P 1'
#
loop_
_entity.id
_entity.type
_entity.pdbx_description
1 polymer ?
#
loop_
_entity_poly.entity_id
_entity_poly.type
_entity_poly.pdbx_seq_one_letter_code
_entity_poly.pdbx_strand_id
1 'polypeptide(L)'
;RQEIKIYYKFIGFVGELHITPTKRWTALKPKNCTVCGVEYVPRSAISKYCPECRGKIRKAQGTETKRRSRERNRQVCIELSAKNDRLKSASKAFSRRC
;
A
#
# COMPACT_ATOMS: atom_id res chain seq x y z
N ARG A 1 11.04 33.93 -4.98
CA ARG A 1 10.49 33.87 -6.36
C ARG A 1 10.48 32.41 -6.78
N GLN A 2 9.36 31.88 -7.29
CA GLN A 2 9.32 30.50 -7.82
C GLN A 2 9.46 30.57 -9.34
N GLU A 3 10.46 29.90 -9.90
CA GLU A 3 10.65 29.76 -11.34
C GLU A 3 10.21 28.36 -11.75
N ILE A 4 9.30 28.28 -12.73
CA ILE A 4 8.79 27.01 -13.27
C ILE A 4 9.20 26.94 -14.74
N LYS A 5 9.99 25.92 -15.10
CA LYS A 5 10.37 25.64 -16.48
C LYS A 5 9.49 24.51 -17.01
N ILE A 6 8.80 24.74 -18.13
CA ILE A 6 7.91 23.78 -18.76
C ILE A 6 8.45 23.48 -20.16
N TYR A 7 8.86 22.24 -20.40
CA TYR A 7 9.30 21.77 -21.71
C TYR A 7 8.24 20.82 -22.26
N TYR A 8 7.70 21.08 -23.44
CA TYR A 8 6.70 20.25 -24.06
C TYR A 8 6.86 20.25 -25.59
N LYS A 9 6.52 19.12 -26.21
CA LYS A 9 6.54 18.94 -27.67
C LYS A 9 5.14 19.18 -28.20
N PHE A 10 4.96 20.23 -28.98
CA PHE A 10 3.69 20.49 -29.65
C PHE A 10 3.39 19.36 -30.65
N ILE A 11 2.16 18.84 -30.62
CA ILE A 11 1.62 17.94 -31.64
C ILE A 11 0.46 18.70 -32.30
N GLY A 12 0.69 19.25 -33.49
CA GLY A 12 -0.31 20.02 -34.26
C GLY A 12 -0.19 21.55 -34.14
N PHE A 13 -1.23 22.26 -34.58
CA PHE A 13 -1.29 23.74 -34.61
C PHE A 13 -2.04 24.25 -33.37
N VAL A 14 -1.35 25.00 -32.50
CA VAL A 14 -1.90 25.59 -31.27
C VAL A 14 -1.76 27.10 -31.37
N GLY A 15 -2.90 27.81 -31.46
CA GLY A 15 -2.94 29.26 -31.61
C GLY A 15 -2.42 30.02 -30.38
N GLU A 16 -2.94 29.73 -29.19
CA GLU A 16 -2.49 30.39 -27.95
C GLU A 16 -2.59 29.45 -26.74
N LEU A 17 -1.50 29.35 -25.96
CA LEU A 17 -1.42 28.51 -24.77
C LEU A 17 -1.49 29.37 -23.50
N HIS A 18 -2.60 29.27 -22.77
CA HIS A 18 -2.78 29.94 -21.50
C HIS A 18 -2.49 28.99 -20.34
N ILE A 19 -1.44 29.29 -19.56
CA ILE A 19 -1.11 28.59 -18.31
C ILE A 19 -1.46 29.50 -17.15
N THR A 20 -2.55 29.19 -16.44
CA THR A 20 -2.87 29.88 -15.18
C THR A 20 -2.21 29.14 -14.03
N PRO A 21 -1.18 29.71 -13.37
CA PRO A 21 -0.58 29.06 -12.21
C PRO A 21 -1.64 28.94 -11.10
N THR A 22 -2.12 27.74 -10.86
CA THR A 22 -3.04 27.48 -9.76
C THR A 22 -2.25 27.24 -8.48
N LYS A 23 -2.53 28.06 -7.47
CA LYS A 23 -2.02 27.86 -6.12
C LYS A 23 -2.78 26.69 -5.49
N ARG A 24 -2.39 25.45 -5.77
CA ARG A 24 -2.99 24.25 -5.14
C ARG A 24 -2.43 24.04 -3.73
N TRP A 25 -2.55 25.06 -2.90
CA TRP A 25 -2.30 25.01 -1.46
C TRP A 25 -3.56 25.31 -0.66
N THR A 26 -4.74 25.07 -1.24
CA THR A 26 -6.00 25.22 -0.54
C THR A 26 -5.94 24.37 0.72
N ALA A 27 -5.86 25.04 1.87
CA ALA A 27 -5.97 24.39 3.17
C ALA A 27 -7.26 23.59 3.13
N LEU A 28 -7.13 22.26 3.25
CA LEU A 28 -8.29 21.39 3.19
C LEU A 28 -9.22 21.74 4.35
N LYS A 29 -10.53 21.67 4.11
CA LYS A 29 -11.52 21.90 5.15
C LYS A 29 -11.23 21.00 6.36
N PRO A 30 -11.34 21.51 7.60
CA PRO A 30 -11.25 20.69 8.80
C PRO A 30 -12.22 19.50 8.74
N LYS A 31 -11.80 18.37 9.31
CA LYS A 31 -12.58 17.13 9.38
C LYS A 31 -12.45 16.53 10.77
N ASN A 32 -13.40 15.68 11.14
CA ASN A 32 -13.33 14.92 12.39
C ASN A 32 -12.63 13.58 12.17
N CYS A 33 -11.78 13.19 13.12
CA CYS A 33 -11.18 11.86 13.15
C CYS A 33 -12.25 10.80 13.39
N THR A 34 -12.27 9.72 12.61
CA THR A 34 -13.27 8.65 12.79
C THR A 34 -13.06 7.80 14.04
N VAL A 35 -11.92 7.91 14.72
CA VAL A 35 -11.60 7.13 15.92
C VAL A 35 -11.86 7.93 17.20
N CYS A 36 -11.40 9.19 17.23
CA CYS A 36 -11.48 10.02 18.44
C CYS A 36 -12.37 11.26 18.28
N GLY A 37 -12.95 11.51 17.11
CA GLY A 37 -13.84 12.65 16.87
C GLY A 37 -13.16 14.02 16.76
N VAL A 38 -11.88 14.13 17.15
CA VAL A 38 -11.18 15.42 17.18
C VAL A 38 -11.17 16.07 15.80
N GLU A 39 -11.39 17.37 15.78
CA GLU A 39 -11.25 18.17 14.58
C GLU A 39 -9.77 18.29 14.21
N TYR A 40 -9.45 18.05 12.94
CA TYR A 40 -8.10 18.18 12.42
C TYR A 40 -8.14 18.68 10.97
N VAL A 41 -7.09 19.40 10.58
CA VAL A 41 -6.90 19.80 9.18
C VAL A 41 -6.19 18.66 8.45
N PRO A 42 -6.83 18.00 7.48
CA PRO A 42 -6.21 16.89 6.79
C PRO A 42 -5.14 17.37 5.80
N ARG A 43 -4.08 16.57 5.62
CA ARG A 43 -3.05 16.78 4.57
C ARG A 43 -3.47 16.27 3.19
N SER A 44 -4.49 15.43 3.12
CA SER A 44 -5.02 14.89 1.87
C SER A 44 -6.53 14.70 1.98
N ALA A 45 -7.25 14.81 0.85
CA ALA A 45 -8.70 14.68 0.83
C ALA A 45 -9.19 13.31 1.35
N ILE A 46 -8.36 12.27 1.22
CA ILE A 46 -8.63 10.88 1.62
C ILE A 46 -8.36 10.60 3.11
N SER A 47 -7.77 11.53 3.86
CA SER A 47 -7.43 11.28 5.25
C SER A 47 -8.69 11.06 6.10
N LYS A 48 -8.68 9.98 6.89
CA LYS A 48 -9.77 9.59 7.81
C LYS A 48 -9.42 9.78 9.29
N TYR A 49 -8.14 9.78 9.62
CA TYR A 49 -7.65 9.78 10.99
C TYR A 49 -6.79 11.00 11.27
N CYS A 50 -6.88 11.54 12.49
CA CYS A 50 -5.95 12.56 12.97
C CYS A 50 -4.51 11.99 13.06
N PRO A 51 -3.48 12.84 13.14
CA PRO A 51 -2.08 12.40 13.17
C PRO A 51 -1.76 11.33 14.23
N GLU A 52 -2.33 11.50 15.44
CA GLU A 52 -2.16 10.57 16.56
C GLU A 52 -2.77 9.19 16.29
N CYS A 53 -4.07 9.16 15.91
CA CYS A 53 -4.77 7.91 15.60
C CYS A 53 -4.17 7.22 14.37
N ARG A 54 -3.75 8.00 13.36
CA ARG A 54 -3.10 7.47 12.15
C ARG A 54 -1.86 6.67 12.49
N GLY A 55 -1.03 7.16 13.41
CA GLY A 55 0.18 6.46 13.87
C GLY A 55 -0.15 5.12 14.52
N LYS A 56 -1.13 5.10 15.42
CA LYS A 56 -1.57 3.89 16.14
C LYS A 56 -2.16 2.85 15.18
N ILE A 57 -3.08 3.25 14.31
CA ILE A 57 -3.75 2.36 13.34
C ILE A 57 -2.74 1.80 12.34
N ARG A 58 -1.83 2.64 11.82
CA ARG A 58 -0.80 2.18 10.88
C ARG A 58 0.11 1.13 11.52
N LYS A 59 0.52 1.32 12.78
CA LYS A 59 1.32 0.33 13.52
C LYS A 59 0.55 -0.97 13.71
N ALA A 60 -0.70 -0.90 14.17
CA ALA A 60 -1.55 -2.08 14.38
C ALA A 60 -1.77 -2.88 13.08
N GLN A 61 -2.13 -2.22 11.98
CA GLN A 61 -2.30 -2.84 10.67
C GLN A 61 -0.99 -3.47 10.16
N GLY A 62 0.14 -2.78 10.34
CA GLY A 62 1.45 -3.31 9.96
C GLY A 62 1.82 -4.57 10.74
N THR A 63 1.60 -4.58 12.06
CA THR A 63 1.84 -5.75 12.91
C THR A 63 0.94 -6.92 12.51
N GLU A 64 -0.36 -6.67 12.30
CA GLU A 64 -1.31 -7.71 11.91
C GLU A 64 -0.98 -8.30 10.53
N THR A 65 -0.58 -7.46 9.57
CA THR A 65 -0.16 -7.91 8.24
C THR A 65 1.05 -8.84 8.33
N LYS A 66 2.05 -8.48 9.14
CA LYS A 66 3.23 -9.32 9.37
C LYS A 66 2.86 -10.63 10.07
N ARG A 67 1.95 -10.60 11.05
CA ARG A 67 1.46 -11.80 11.73
C ARG A 67 0.80 -12.76 10.73
N ARG A 68 -0.16 -12.28 9.95
CA ARG A 68 -0.84 -13.06 8.89
C ARG A 68 0.13 -13.61 7.84
N SER A 69 1.17 -12.84 7.49
CA SER A 69 2.21 -13.30 6.55
C SER A 69 2.99 -14.49 7.11
N ARG A 70 3.45 -14.40 8.37
CA ARG A 70 4.15 -15.51 9.03
C ARG A 70 3.29 -16.76 9.16
N GLU A 71 2.01 -16.58 9.49
CA GLU A 71 1.05 -17.68 9.59
C GLU A 71 0.85 -18.39 8.26
N ARG A 72 0.65 -17.65 7.16
CA ARG A 72 0.59 -18.23 5.81
C ARG A 72 1.87 -18.96 5.44
N ASN A 73 3.04 -18.37 5.70
CA ASN A 73 4.32 -19.02 5.41
C ASN A 73 4.49 -20.32 6.20
N ARG A 74 4.11 -20.33 7.49
CA ARG A 74 4.11 -21.54 8.31
C ARG A 74 3.21 -22.62 7.72
N GLN A 75 2.00 -22.25 7.29
CA GLN A 75 1.07 -23.19 6.68
C GLN A 75 1.63 -23.77 5.38
N VAL A 76 2.22 -22.94 4.52
CA VAL A 76 2.89 -23.37 3.29
C VAL A 76 4.03 -24.33 3.59
N CYS A 77 4.87 -24.06 4.60
CA CYS A 77 5.95 -24.96 4.99
C CYS A 77 5.43 -26.33 5.44
N ILE A 78 4.36 -26.37 6.26
CA ILE A 78 3.74 -27.63 6.71
C ILE A 78 3.22 -28.43 5.51
N GLU A 79 2.51 -27.76 4.60
CA GLU A 79 1.95 -28.40 3.41
C GLU A 79 3.05 -28.96 2.49
N LEU A 80 4.13 -28.19 2.28
CA LEU A 80 5.27 -28.62 1.47
C LEU A 80 6.01 -29.81 2.10
N SER A 81 6.23 -29.81 3.41
CA SER A 81 6.82 -30.95 4.11
C SER A 81 5.98 -32.22 3.94
N ALA A 82 4.65 -32.13 4.11
CA ALA A 82 3.76 -33.27 3.91
C ALA A 82 3.79 -33.80 2.46
N LYS A 83 3.87 -32.91 1.47
CA LYS A 83 4.04 -33.31 0.06
C LYS A 83 5.38 -34.02 -0.17
N ASN A 84 6.46 -33.49 0.40
CA ASN A 84 7.80 -34.06 0.29
C ASN A 84 7.87 -35.47 0.89
N ASP A 85 7.22 -35.70 2.04
CA ASP A 85 7.20 -37.02 2.67
C ASP A 85 6.44 -38.05 1.82
N ARG A 86 5.32 -37.67 1.20
CA ARG A 86 4.58 -38.51 0.25
C ARG A 86 5.40 -38.87 -0.98
N LEU A 87 6.15 -37.92 -1.53
CA LEU A 87 7.02 -38.18 -2.68
C LEU A 87 8.17 -39.13 -2.33
N LYS A 88 8.80 -38.93 -1.17
CA LYS A 88 9.87 -39.82 -0.70
C LYS A 88 9.39 -41.25 -0.44
N SER A 89 8.20 -41.42 0.14
CA SER A 89 7.63 -42.75 0.36
C SER A 89 7.29 -43.45 -0.96
N ALA A 90 6.71 -42.73 -1.92
CA ALA A 90 6.43 -43.25 -3.26
C ALA A 90 7.71 -43.68 -4.00
N SER A 91 8.76 -42.86 -3.96
CA SER A 91 10.06 -43.18 -4.57
C SER A 91 10.70 -44.43 -3.96
N LYS A 92 10.70 -44.57 -2.62
CA LYS A 92 11.17 -45.77 -1.93
C LYS A 92 10.35 -47.02 -2.29
N ALA A 93 9.04 -46.86 -2.46
CA ALA A 93 8.16 -47.97 -2.82
C ALA A 93 8.32 -48.41 -4.28
N PHE A 94 8.75 -47.52 -5.16
CA PHE A 94 9.13 -47.82 -6.54
C PHE A 94 10.47 -48.56 -6.59
N SER A 95 11.49 -48.06 -5.87
CA SER A 95 12.82 -48.69 -5.86
C SER A 95 12.87 -50.07 -5.23
N ARG A 96 11.90 -50.43 -4.37
CA ARG A 96 11.78 -51.77 -3.77
C ARG A 96 11.07 -52.79 -4.68
N ARG A 97 10.47 -52.33 -5.77
CA ARG A 97 9.66 -53.13 -6.70
C ARG A 97 10.42 -53.51 -7.98
N CYS A 98 11.56 -52.88 -8.23
CA CYS A 98 12.53 -53.24 -9.26
C CYS A 98 13.68 -54.01 -8.63
#